data_AF-A0A1D6HAB9-F1
#
_entry.id   AF-A0A1D6HAB9-F1
#
_cell.length_a   1.000
_cell.length_b   1.000
_cell.length_c   1.000
_cell.angle_alpha   90.00
_cell.angle_beta   90.00
_cell.angle_gamma   90.00
#
_symmetry.space_group_name_H-M   'P 1'
#
loop_
_entity.id
_entity.type
_entity.pdbx_description
1 polymer ?
#
loop_
_entity_poly.entity_id
_entity_poly.type
_entity_poly.pdbx_seq_one_letter_code
_entity_poly.pdbx_strand_id
1 'polypeptide(L)'
;MRCNQRQMRYKLKKAYFNGVAADKVRTTSPLSTMTDEQWMQLVNMWSTPKHKDKCVNNKVIRGKVRFQQKTGSRSYIAHMHVVKQSKYGDAPPSAIDLFKECHCSKKTGFAEPVKEAIDTMEALVAEPGVEGKESKTPTEAVAQVLSSSKFLHNIGLVSATKKSCNGGDPTRVAELEAELESEKQNSLAVRAQLDALKKNVEESEEARAKELEKINVLQKGAEETNALLRHLFSLNK
;
A
#
# COMPACT_ATOMS: atom_id res chain seq x y z
N MET A 1 16.73 12.25 7.34
CA MET A 1 18.09 12.65 7.78
C MET A 1 19.17 11.55 7.63
N ARG A 2 18.94 10.27 7.94
CA ARG A 2 19.99 9.21 7.87
C ARG A 2 20.57 8.91 6.47
N CYS A 3 19.84 9.20 5.39
CA CYS A 3 20.29 8.94 4.01
C CYS A 3 21.46 9.83 3.57
N ASN A 4 21.44 11.12 3.93
CA ASN A 4 22.46 12.10 3.52
C ASN A 4 23.83 11.78 4.12
N GLN A 5 23.86 11.39 5.40
CA GLN A 5 25.10 11.01 6.09
C GLN A 5 25.73 9.75 5.49
N ARG A 6 24.90 8.75 5.09
CA ARG A 6 25.38 7.53 4.44
C ARG A 6 26.01 7.81 3.08
N GLN A 7 25.37 8.65 2.26
CA GLN A 7 25.91 9.04 0.96
C GLN A 7 27.21 9.84 1.11
N MET A 8 27.27 10.74 2.09
CA MET A 8 28.49 11.51 2.40
C MET A 8 29.66 10.58 2.75
N ARG A 9 29.47 9.67 3.72
CA ARG A 9 30.52 8.71 4.12
C ARG A 9 31.00 7.85 2.96
N TYR A 10 30.09 7.42 2.08
CA TYR A 10 30.47 6.68 0.87
C TYR A 10 31.36 7.51 -0.06
N LYS A 11 30.99 8.78 -0.34
CA LYS A 11 31.78 9.68 -1.18
C LYS A 11 33.16 9.93 -0.58
N LEU A 12 33.24 10.19 0.72
CA LEU A 12 34.50 10.37 1.45
C LEU A 12 35.41 9.15 1.37
N LYS A 13 34.86 7.96 1.68
CA LYS A 13 35.60 6.70 1.59
C LYS A 13 36.11 6.45 0.17
N LYS A 14 35.28 6.75 -0.84
CA LYS A 14 35.64 6.57 -2.26
C LYS A 14 36.76 7.51 -2.69
N ALA A 15 36.75 8.77 -2.25
CA ALA A 15 37.70 9.79 -2.68
C ALA A 15 39.05 9.73 -1.94
N TYR A 16 39.03 9.39 -0.64
CA TYR A 16 40.21 9.61 0.23
C TYR A 16 40.72 8.34 0.94
N PHE A 17 40.07 7.19 0.76
CA PHE A 17 40.45 5.96 1.46
C PHE A 17 40.62 4.77 0.50
N ASN A 18 39.65 4.54 -0.39
CA ASN A 18 39.71 3.41 -1.31
C ASN A 18 40.86 3.59 -2.32
N GLY A 19 41.77 2.61 -2.40
CA GLY A 19 42.91 2.64 -3.33
C GLY A 19 44.08 3.51 -2.87
N VAL A 20 43.98 4.12 -1.67
CA VAL A 20 45.07 4.87 -1.05
C VAL A 20 45.86 3.91 -0.14
N ALA A 21 47.18 3.95 -0.24
CA ALA A 21 48.05 3.17 0.65
C ALA A 21 47.90 3.68 2.10
N ALA A 22 47.98 2.79 3.08
CA ALA A 22 47.62 3.10 4.47
C ALA A 22 48.46 4.25 5.08
N ASP A 23 49.72 4.33 4.67
CA ASP A 23 50.69 5.39 4.99
C ASP A 23 50.32 6.76 4.40
N LYS A 24 49.51 6.79 3.34
CA LYS A 24 49.10 8.02 2.63
C LYS A 24 47.67 8.45 2.93
N VAL A 25 46.97 7.73 3.81
CA VAL A 25 45.62 8.12 4.22
C VAL A 25 45.72 9.42 5.01
N ARG A 26 44.94 10.42 4.62
CA ARG A 26 44.91 11.74 5.27
C ARG A 26 44.60 11.59 6.75
N THR A 27 45.32 12.33 7.58
CA THR A 27 45.04 12.45 9.02
C THR A 27 44.06 13.59 9.34
N THR A 28 43.96 14.58 8.45
CA THR A 28 43.07 15.74 8.58
C THR A 28 41.77 15.56 7.81
N SER A 29 40.69 16.12 8.36
CA SER A 29 39.36 16.10 7.79
C SER A 29 39.33 16.84 6.45
N PRO A 30 38.81 16.24 5.38
CA PRO A 30 38.63 16.90 4.09
C PRO A 30 37.38 17.82 4.07
N LEU A 31 36.61 17.89 5.15
CA LEU A 31 35.37 18.69 5.24
C LEU A 31 35.47 19.71 6.36
N SER A 32 35.07 20.96 6.09
CA SER A 32 34.99 22.01 7.11
C SER A 32 33.93 21.73 8.19
N THR A 33 32.90 20.94 7.85
CA THR A 33 31.80 20.59 8.76
C THR A 33 32.13 19.42 9.69
N MET A 34 33.34 18.85 9.63
CA MET A 34 33.70 17.65 10.38
C MET A 34 35.09 17.82 10.99
N THR A 35 35.23 17.46 12.27
CA THR A 35 36.52 17.57 12.97
C THR A 35 37.49 16.46 12.55
N ASP A 36 38.77 16.71 12.73
CA ASP A 36 39.84 15.73 12.43
C ASP A 36 39.68 14.45 13.26
N GLU A 37 39.24 14.56 14.51
CA GLU A 37 38.95 13.40 15.37
C GLU A 37 37.83 12.52 14.80
N GLN A 38 36.74 13.13 14.33
CA GLN A 38 35.62 12.43 13.69
C GLN A 38 36.06 11.77 12.37
N TRP A 39 36.96 12.42 11.62
CA TRP A 39 37.57 11.84 10.42
C TRP A 39 38.40 10.61 10.75
N MET A 40 39.28 10.70 11.75
CA MET A 40 40.14 9.59 12.17
C MET A 40 39.33 8.41 12.70
N GLN A 41 38.22 8.65 13.42
CA GLN A 41 37.29 7.58 13.81
C GLN A 41 36.72 6.84 12.59
N LEU A 42 36.38 7.55 11.50
CA LEU A 42 35.90 6.92 10.27
C LEU A 42 36.99 6.11 9.57
N VAL A 43 38.19 6.66 9.46
CA VAL A 43 39.36 5.96 8.89
C VAL A 43 39.66 4.68 9.66
N ASN A 44 39.73 4.77 11.00
CA ASN A 44 39.94 3.61 11.87
C ASN A 44 38.85 2.55 11.67
N MET A 45 37.57 2.96 11.66
CA MET A 45 36.46 2.06 11.39
C MET A 45 36.61 1.36 10.02
N TRP A 46 36.95 2.08 8.96
CA TRP A 46 37.13 1.51 7.62
C TRP A 46 38.34 0.57 7.50
N SER A 47 39.38 0.81 8.30
CA SER A 47 40.59 -0.01 8.35
C SER A 47 40.40 -1.33 9.10
N THR A 48 39.44 -1.41 10.04
CA THR A 48 39.21 -2.63 10.82
C THR A 48 38.89 -3.86 9.94
N PRO A 49 39.51 -5.03 10.19
CA PRO A 49 39.25 -6.26 9.42
C PRO A 49 37.77 -6.63 9.40
N LYS A 50 37.11 -6.60 10.57
CA LYS A 50 35.67 -6.85 10.73
C LYS A 50 34.80 -6.00 9.79
N HIS A 51 35.13 -4.71 9.61
CA HIS A 51 34.38 -3.85 8.70
C HIS A 51 34.64 -4.21 7.24
N LYS A 52 35.89 -4.51 6.87
CA LYS A 52 36.26 -4.94 5.51
C LYS A 52 35.52 -6.24 5.13
N ASP A 53 35.54 -7.23 5.99
CA ASP A 53 34.85 -8.51 5.77
C ASP A 53 33.34 -8.30 5.60
N LYS A 54 32.74 -7.47 6.45
CA LYS A 54 31.32 -7.12 6.33
C LYS A 54 31.02 -6.42 5.00
N CYS A 55 31.91 -5.55 4.52
CA CYS A 55 31.76 -4.91 3.21
C CYS A 55 31.83 -5.92 2.05
N VAL A 56 32.77 -6.85 2.08
CA VAL A 56 32.93 -7.91 1.06
C VAL A 56 31.71 -8.82 1.05
N ASN A 57 31.29 -9.32 2.22
CA ASN A 57 30.11 -10.18 2.37
C ASN A 57 28.85 -9.47 1.87
N ASN A 58 28.64 -8.20 2.22
CA ASN A 58 27.51 -7.42 1.72
C ASN A 58 27.54 -7.24 0.19
N LYS A 59 28.71 -7.14 -0.43
CA LYS A 59 28.85 -7.06 -1.89
C LYS A 59 28.42 -8.38 -2.55
N VAL A 60 28.88 -9.51 -2.01
CA VAL A 60 28.48 -10.85 -2.46
C VAL A 60 26.98 -11.05 -2.31
N ILE A 61 26.41 -10.73 -1.15
CA ILE A 61 24.96 -10.85 -0.88
C ILE A 61 24.16 -9.99 -1.86
N ARG A 62 24.59 -8.74 -2.12
CA ARG A 62 23.92 -7.86 -3.10
C ARG A 62 23.98 -8.41 -4.51
N GLY A 63 25.09 -9.04 -4.90
CA GLY A 63 25.23 -9.69 -6.20
C GLY A 63 24.30 -10.89 -6.38
N LYS A 64 23.86 -11.53 -5.29
CA LYS A 64 22.90 -12.65 -5.33
C LYS A 64 21.44 -12.21 -5.49
N VAL A 65 21.14 -10.91 -5.40
CA VAL A 65 19.77 -10.42 -5.52
C VAL A 65 19.33 -10.47 -6.99
N ARG A 66 18.56 -11.50 -7.35
CA ARG A 66 18.00 -11.69 -8.70
C ARG A 66 16.89 -10.70 -9.05
N PHE A 67 15.94 -10.50 -8.14
CA PHE A 67 14.74 -9.69 -8.38
C PHE A 67 14.82 -8.39 -7.60
N GLN A 68 15.10 -7.30 -8.30
CA GLN A 68 15.20 -5.96 -7.70
C GLN A 68 13.81 -5.35 -7.58
N GLN A 69 13.40 -5.02 -6.36
CA GLN A 69 12.15 -4.32 -6.08
C GLN A 69 12.11 -2.94 -6.79
N LYS A 70 10.97 -2.59 -7.37
CA LYS A 70 10.72 -1.33 -8.09
C LYS A 70 9.64 -0.44 -7.45
N THR A 71 9.33 -0.66 -6.18
CA THR A 71 8.33 0.10 -5.39
C THR A 71 8.83 1.47 -4.87
N GLY A 72 10.04 1.88 -5.24
CA GLY A 72 10.65 3.11 -4.77
C GLY A 72 10.97 3.07 -3.27
N SER A 73 10.56 4.10 -2.53
CA SER A 73 10.77 4.20 -1.07
C SER A 73 9.75 3.41 -0.25
N ARG A 74 8.71 2.86 -0.87
CA ARG A 74 7.65 2.11 -0.19
C ARG A 74 8.08 0.68 0.05
N SER A 75 7.81 0.17 1.26
CA SER A 75 7.90 -1.26 1.55
C SER A 75 6.87 -2.04 0.72
N TYR A 76 7.04 -3.37 0.63
CA TYR A 76 6.07 -4.24 -0.04
C TYR A 76 4.66 -4.03 0.52
N ILE A 77 4.47 -4.17 1.83
CA ILE A 77 3.18 -4.00 2.51
C ILE A 77 2.52 -2.66 2.15
N ALA A 78 3.25 -1.55 2.30
CA ALA A 78 2.71 -0.22 1.98
C ALA A 78 2.38 -0.06 0.50
N HIS A 79 3.18 -0.65 -0.39
CA HIS A 79 2.92 -0.63 -1.83
C HIS A 79 1.68 -1.45 -2.18
N MET A 80 1.51 -2.65 -1.60
CA MET A 80 0.36 -3.52 -1.82
C MET A 80 -0.93 -2.86 -1.35
N HIS A 81 -0.92 -2.16 -0.22
CA HIS A 81 -2.08 -1.40 0.25
C HIS A 81 -2.54 -0.37 -0.79
N VAL A 82 -1.61 0.43 -1.33
CA VAL A 82 -1.93 1.44 -2.35
C VAL A 82 -2.40 0.79 -3.65
N VAL A 83 -1.76 -0.30 -4.07
CA VAL A 83 -2.13 -1.04 -5.28
C VAL A 83 -3.54 -1.63 -5.18
N LYS A 84 -3.87 -2.27 -4.06
CA LYS A 84 -5.22 -2.82 -3.82
C LYS A 84 -6.27 -1.72 -3.92
N GLN A 85 -6.06 -0.59 -3.24
CA GLN A 85 -7.00 0.53 -3.24
C GLN A 85 -7.16 1.21 -4.60
N SER A 86 -6.09 1.33 -5.39
CA SER A 86 -6.10 2.13 -6.63
C SER A 86 -6.42 1.35 -7.90
N LYS A 87 -6.03 0.07 -7.97
CA LYS A 87 -6.10 -0.73 -9.21
C LYS A 87 -7.09 -1.87 -9.14
N TYR A 88 -7.21 -2.49 -7.97
CA TYR A 88 -7.89 -3.78 -7.84
C TYR A 88 -9.23 -3.68 -7.11
N GLY A 89 -9.51 -2.59 -6.40
CA GLY A 89 -10.80 -2.39 -5.72
C GLY A 89 -11.15 -3.61 -4.86
N ASP A 90 -12.29 -4.24 -5.15
CA ASP A 90 -12.77 -5.45 -4.46
C ASP A 90 -12.25 -6.77 -5.07
N ALA A 91 -11.67 -6.77 -6.26
CA ALA A 91 -11.14 -7.98 -6.90
C ALA A 91 -9.72 -8.29 -6.37
N PRO A 92 -9.48 -9.41 -5.67
CA PRO A 92 -8.16 -9.69 -5.11
C PRO A 92 -7.12 -9.93 -6.22
N PRO A 93 -6.01 -9.17 -6.27
CA PRO A 93 -4.96 -9.43 -7.25
C PRO A 93 -4.29 -10.79 -7.04
N SER A 94 -3.95 -11.48 -8.14
CA SER A 94 -3.18 -12.72 -8.10
C SER A 94 -1.78 -12.49 -7.53
N ALA A 95 -1.16 -13.53 -6.95
CA ALA A 95 0.24 -13.49 -6.53
C ALA A 95 1.18 -13.08 -7.68
N ILE A 96 0.86 -13.50 -8.91
CA ILE A 96 1.62 -13.15 -10.12
C ILE A 96 1.43 -11.66 -10.46
N ASP A 97 0.21 -11.13 -10.32
CA ASP A 97 -0.07 -9.70 -10.53
C ASP A 97 0.69 -8.82 -9.54
N LEU A 98 0.70 -9.23 -8.27
CA LEU A 98 1.46 -8.54 -7.23
C LEU A 98 2.97 -8.60 -7.50
N PHE A 99 3.46 -9.73 -8.03
CA PHE A 99 4.87 -9.86 -8.45
C PHE A 99 5.21 -8.89 -9.59
N LYS A 100 4.38 -8.83 -10.63
CA LYS A 100 4.52 -7.90 -11.74
C LYS A 100 4.54 -6.45 -11.24
N GLU A 101 3.56 -6.07 -10.42
CA GLU A 101 3.43 -4.71 -9.91
C GLU A 101 4.66 -4.28 -9.08
N CYS A 102 5.24 -5.21 -8.32
CA CYS A 102 6.40 -4.93 -7.48
C CYS A 102 7.73 -4.78 -8.25
N HIS A 103 7.83 -5.39 -9.44
CA HIS A 103 9.08 -5.49 -10.20
C HIS A 103 9.02 -4.74 -11.55
N CYS A 104 7.89 -4.12 -11.87
CA CYS A 104 7.76 -3.23 -13.01
C CYS A 104 8.23 -1.81 -12.67
N SER A 105 9.16 -1.26 -13.45
CA SER A 105 9.49 0.15 -13.39
C SER A 105 8.69 0.94 -14.43
N LYS A 106 8.13 2.09 -14.04
CA LYS A 106 7.51 3.03 -15.00
C LYS A 106 8.46 3.53 -16.09
N LYS A 107 9.78 3.51 -15.84
CA LYS A 107 10.79 4.01 -16.78
C LYS A 107 11.40 2.93 -17.66
N THR A 108 11.65 1.75 -17.08
CA THR A 108 12.42 0.68 -17.73
C THR A 108 11.63 -0.60 -17.94
N GLY A 109 10.37 -0.67 -17.51
CA GLY A 109 9.57 -1.90 -17.53
C GLY A 109 10.16 -3.00 -16.65
N PHE A 110 9.96 -4.25 -17.09
CA PHE A 110 10.50 -5.46 -16.47
C PHE A 110 11.95 -5.71 -16.88
N ALA A 111 12.79 -6.11 -15.92
CA ALA A 111 14.11 -6.65 -16.23
C ALA A 111 14.00 -8.07 -16.80
N GLU A 112 14.96 -8.50 -17.63
CA GLU A 112 14.96 -9.84 -18.25
C GLU A 112 14.72 -10.98 -17.25
N PRO A 113 15.41 -11.06 -16.09
CA PRO A 113 15.15 -12.14 -15.13
C PRO A 113 13.73 -12.13 -14.56
N VAL A 114 13.08 -10.96 -14.53
CA VAL A 114 11.69 -10.83 -14.07
C VAL A 114 10.72 -11.31 -15.14
N LYS A 115 10.99 -11.04 -16.43
CA LYS A 115 10.18 -11.54 -17.55
C LYS A 115 10.22 -13.07 -17.61
N GLU A 116 11.41 -13.66 -17.63
CA GLU A 116 11.59 -15.12 -17.61
C GLU A 116 10.85 -15.77 -16.43
N ALA A 117 10.91 -15.14 -15.26
CA ALA A 117 10.19 -15.62 -14.08
C ALA A 117 8.67 -15.51 -14.25
N ILE A 118 8.15 -14.42 -14.81
CA ILE A 118 6.71 -14.25 -15.11
C ILE A 118 6.26 -15.32 -16.09
N ASP A 119 6.98 -15.51 -17.20
CA ASP A 119 6.63 -16.48 -18.24
C ASP A 119 6.60 -17.90 -17.65
N THR A 120 7.57 -18.23 -16.78
CA THR A 120 7.59 -19.52 -16.07
C THR A 120 6.40 -19.66 -15.11
N MET A 121 6.06 -18.60 -14.36
CA MET A 121 4.91 -18.63 -13.45
C MET A 121 3.59 -18.81 -14.20
N GLU A 122 3.43 -18.12 -15.33
CA GLU A 122 2.23 -18.20 -16.16
C GLU A 122 2.09 -19.57 -16.84
N ALA A 123 3.19 -20.12 -17.36
CA ALA A 123 3.21 -21.48 -17.91
C ALA A 123 2.80 -22.53 -16.87
N LEU A 124 3.32 -22.43 -15.64
CA LEU A 124 2.97 -23.35 -14.55
C LEU A 124 1.50 -23.30 -14.13
N VAL A 125 0.83 -22.16 -14.33
CA VAL A 125 -0.61 -22.00 -14.06
C VAL A 125 -1.45 -22.46 -15.26
N ALA A 126 -0.94 -22.29 -16.48
CA ALA A 126 -1.61 -22.66 -17.72
C ALA A 126 -1.54 -24.15 -18.06
N GLU A 127 -0.56 -24.90 -17.52
CA GLU A 127 -0.45 -26.34 -17.77
C GLU A 127 -1.67 -27.11 -17.21
N PRO A 128 -2.43 -27.84 -18.07
CA PRO A 128 -3.49 -28.72 -17.59
C PRO A 128 -2.87 -29.86 -16.79
N GLY A 129 -3.42 -30.12 -15.61
CA GLY A 129 -2.94 -31.15 -14.70
C GLY A 129 -2.83 -32.51 -15.37
N VAL A 130 -1.62 -33.09 -15.39
CA VAL A 130 -1.42 -34.50 -15.76
C VAL A 130 -2.25 -35.35 -14.80
N GLU A 131 -3.06 -36.26 -15.36
CA GLU A 131 -4.07 -37.11 -14.71
C GLU A 131 -3.92 -37.23 -13.17
N GLY A 132 -4.81 -36.53 -12.44
CA GLY A 132 -4.96 -36.66 -10.99
C GLY A 132 -4.35 -35.55 -10.12
N LYS A 133 -3.68 -34.54 -10.71
CA LYS A 133 -3.14 -33.38 -9.96
C LYS A 133 -3.81 -32.08 -10.41
N GLU A 134 -4.42 -31.33 -9.49
CA GLU A 134 -4.98 -30.00 -9.79
C GLU A 134 -3.91 -29.06 -10.37
N SER A 135 -4.30 -28.18 -11.29
CA SER A 135 -3.43 -27.12 -11.83
C SER A 135 -2.87 -26.27 -10.70
N LYS A 136 -1.59 -25.90 -10.77
CA LYS A 136 -0.94 -25.13 -9.69
C LYS A 136 -1.62 -23.77 -9.55
N THR A 137 -1.94 -23.40 -8.31
CA THR A 137 -2.46 -22.07 -8.02
C THR A 137 -1.38 -21.01 -8.30
N PRO A 138 -1.75 -19.75 -8.61
CA PRO A 138 -0.77 -18.68 -8.83
C PRO A 138 0.20 -18.48 -7.65
N THR A 139 -0.25 -18.71 -6.42
CA THR A 139 0.59 -18.64 -5.22
C THR A 139 1.63 -19.76 -5.19
N GLU A 140 1.24 -20.97 -5.56
CA GLU A 140 2.16 -22.12 -5.65
C GLU A 140 3.17 -21.96 -6.79
N ALA A 141 2.73 -21.45 -7.94
CA ALA A 141 3.63 -21.13 -9.06
C ALA A 141 4.71 -20.11 -8.65
N VAL A 142 4.30 -19.03 -7.95
CA VAL A 142 5.24 -18.04 -7.41
C VAL A 142 6.16 -18.66 -6.35
N ALA A 143 5.64 -19.52 -5.46
CA ALA A 143 6.45 -20.20 -4.46
C ALA A 143 7.51 -21.12 -5.09
N GLN A 144 7.15 -21.82 -6.17
CA GLN A 144 8.05 -22.71 -6.89
C GLN A 144 9.15 -21.93 -7.62
N VAL A 145 8.79 -20.89 -8.38
CA VAL A 145 9.74 -20.07 -9.15
C VAL A 145 10.63 -19.23 -8.22
N LEU A 146 10.08 -18.76 -7.11
CA LEU A 146 10.79 -17.96 -6.11
C LEU A 146 11.14 -18.76 -4.85
N SER A 147 11.57 -20.00 -4.99
CA SER A 147 11.81 -20.95 -3.88
C SER A 147 12.72 -20.44 -2.75
N SER A 148 13.69 -19.59 -3.05
CA SER A 148 14.60 -18.99 -2.05
C SER A 148 14.15 -17.60 -1.55
N SER A 149 13.04 -17.08 -2.07
CA SER A 149 12.57 -15.72 -1.80
C SER A 149 11.60 -15.65 -0.62
N LYS A 150 11.66 -14.55 0.13
CA LYS A 150 10.63 -14.18 1.12
C LYS A 150 9.51 -13.32 0.52
N PHE A 151 9.38 -13.30 -0.81
CA PHE A 151 8.46 -12.40 -1.52
C PHE A 151 7.02 -12.57 -1.03
N LEU A 152 6.47 -13.79 -1.08
CA LEU A 152 5.08 -14.08 -0.66
C LEU A 152 4.79 -13.65 0.79
N HIS A 153 5.76 -13.82 1.67
CA HIS A 153 5.67 -13.35 3.05
C HIS A 153 5.67 -11.81 3.12
N ASN A 154 6.57 -11.15 2.40
CA ASN A 154 6.70 -9.69 2.42
C ASN A 154 5.49 -8.96 1.81
N ILE A 155 4.74 -9.61 0.92
CA ILE A 155 3.49 -9.08 0.36
C ILE A 155 2.24 -9.48 1.18
N GLY A 156 2.42 -10.27 2.24
CA GLY A 156 1.34 -10.67 3.13
C GLY A 156 0.43 -11.78 2.60
N LEU A 157 0.88 -12.58 1.63
CA LEU A 157 0.12 -13.74 1.12
C LEU A 157 0.42 -15.04 1.89
N VAL A 158 1.54 -15.11 2.61
CA VAL A 158 1.91 -16.27 3.43
C VAL A 158 2.30 -15.81 4.83
N SER A 159 1.59 -16.33 5.84
CA SER A 159 1.88 -16.09 7.24
C SER A 159 3.30 -16.52 7.59
N ALA A 160 3.98 -15.79 8.48
CA ALA A 160 5.28 -16.21 8.97
C ALA A 160 5.16 -17.61 9.59
N THR A 161 5.76 -18.64 8.98
CA THR A 161 6.01 -19.89 9.69
C THR A 161 6.82 -19.54 10.94
N LYS A 162 6.23 -19.79 12.10
CA LYS A 162 6.71 -19.45 13.44
C LYS A 162 8.23 -19.60 13.59
N LYS A 163 8.96 -18.50 13.46
CA LYS A 163 10.28 -18.21 14.06
C LYS A 163 10.79 -16.88 13.52
N SER A 164 10.27 -15.79 14.08
CA SER A 164 11.03 -14.54 14.12
C SER A 164 10.83 -13.94 15.49
N CYS A 165 11.94 -13.79 16.20
CA CYS A 165 12.06 -13.01 17.42
C CYS A 165 11.54 -11.59 17.16
N ASN A 166 10.29 -11.35 17.50
CA ASN A 166 9.68 -10.08 17.92
C ASN A 166 8.27 -10.47 18.35
N GLY A 167 7.99 -10.38 19.65
CA GLY A 167 6.76 -10.86 20.28
C GLY A 167 5.51 -10.12 19.82
N GLY A 168 4.99 -10.49 18.65
CA GLY A 168 3.59 -10.28 18.32
C GLY A 168 2.81 -11.47 18.86
N ASP A 169 1.98 -11.23 19.86
CA ASP A 169 1.05 -12.23 20.39
C ASP A 169 0.11 -12.69 19.26
N PRO A 170 0.15 -13.98 18.86
CA PRO A 170 -0.73 -14.50 17.81
C PRO A 170 -2.22 -14.31 18.14
N THR A 171 -2.57 -14.19 19.42
CA THR A 171 -3.93 -13.90 19.90
C THR A 171 -4.38 -12.52 19.45
N ARG A 172 -3.51 -11.52 19.61
CA ARG A 172 -3.79 -10.12 19.21
C ARG A 172 -3.96 -9.97 17.70
N VAL A 173 -3.27 -10.78 16.89
CA VAL A 173 -3.45 -10.77 15.43
C VAL A 173 -4.84 -11.29 15.08
N ALA A 174 -5.28 -12.40 15.68
CA ALA A 174 -6.61 -12.96 15.46
C ALA A 174 -7.74 -12.03 15.93
N GLU A 175 -7.56 -11.36 17.08
CA GLU A 175 -8.50 -10.34 17.57
C GLU A 175 -8.64 -9.17 16.61
N LEU A 176 -7.52 -8.63 16.10
CA LEU A 176 -7.55 -7.52 15.13
C LEU A 176 -8.18 -7.93 13.79
N GLU A 177 -7.98 -9.18 13.35
CA GLU A 177 -8.63 -9.70 12.14
C GLU A 177 -10.15 -9.83 12.33
N ALA A 178 -10.60 -10.31 13.50
CA ALA A 178 -12.02 -10.40 13.83
C ALA A 178 -12.68 -9.01 13.96
N GLU A 179 -11.99 -8.07 14.61
CA GLU A 179 -12.47 -6.69 14.75
C GLU A 179 -12.58 -5.99 13.38
N LEU A 180 -11.61 -6.21 12.49
CA LEU A 180 -11.65 -5.68 11.12
C LEU A 180 -12.84 -6.22 10.33
N GLU A 181 -13.14 -7.52 10.43
CA GLU A 181 -14.25 -8.13 9.69
C GLU A 181 -15.61 -7.69 10.24
N SER A 182 -15.73 -7.56 11.57
CA SER A 182 -16.86 -6.93 12.24
C SER A 182 -17.07 -5.48 11.76
N GLU A 183 -16.01 -4.68 11.72
CA GLU A 183 -16.08 -3.28 11.30
C GLU A 183 -16.49 -3.12 9.82
N LYS A 184 -16.02 -4.01 8.94
CA LYS A 184 -16.49 -4.04 7.54
C LYS A 184 -17.98 -4.35 7.46
N GLN A 185 -18.45 -5.35 8.21
CA GLN A 185 -19.87 -5.71 8.22
C GLN A 185 -20.73 -4.57 8.78
N ASN A 186 -20.25 -3.90 9.82
CA ASN A 186 -20.89 -2.71 10.39
C ASN A 186 -20.92 -1.57 9.37
N SER A 187 -19.82 -1.32 8.65
CA SER A 187 -19.76 -0.29 7.61
C SER A 187 -20.78 -0.56 6.49
N LEU A 188 -20.91 -1.81 6.04
CA LEU A 188 -21.93 -2.20 5.06
C LEU A 188 -23.35 -1.98 5.58
N ALA A 189 -23.61 -2.36 6.84
CA ALA A 189 -24.91 -2.17 7.47
C ALA A 189 -25.27 -0.68 7.62
N VAL A 190 -24.32 0.16 8.05
CA VAL A 190 -24.51 1.62 8.15
C VAL A 190 -24.78 2.22 6.78
N ARG A 191 -24.08 1.75 5.74
CA ARG A 191 -24.29 2.25 4.38
C ARG A 191 -25.69 1.91 3.85
N ALA A 192 -26.16 0.68 4.10
CA ALA A 192 -27.53 0.29 3.77
C ALA A 192 -28.58 1.11 4.52
N GLN A 193 -28.35 1.42 5.81
CA GLN A 193 -29.25 2.29 6.58
C GLN A 193 -29.28 3.72 6.05
N LEU A 194 -28.13 4.28 5.64
CA LEU A 194 -28.07 5.60 5.03
C LEU A 194 -28.85 5.66 3.72
N ASP A 195 -28.73 4.64 2.87
CA ASP A 195 -29.47 4.57 1.60
C ASP A 195 -30.99 4.45 1.84
N ALA A 196 -31.41 3.64 2.81
CA ALA A 196 -32.81 3.52 3.20
C ALA A 196 -33.38 4.83 3.78
N LEU A 197 -32.63 5.50 4.66
CA LEU A 197 -33.04 6.78 5.25
C LEU A 197 -33.15 7.86 4.18
N LYS A 198 -32.20 7.91 3.24
CA LYS A 198 -32.22 8.85 2.12
C LYS A 198 -33.49 8.69 1.28
N LYS A 199 -33.88 7.46 0.97
CA LYS A 199 -35.12 7.16 0.25
C LYS A 199 -36.36 7.63 1.03
N ASN A 200 -36.44 7.35 2.32
CA ASN A 200 -37.57 7.78 3.15
C ASN A 200 -37.66 9.32 3.27
N VAL A 201 -36.53 10.02 3.30
CA VAL A 201 -36.49 11.49 3.31
C VAL A 201 -37.03 12.03 1.99
N GLU A 202 -36.61 11.49 0.85
CA GLU A 202 -37.09 11.89 -0.46
C GLU A 202 -38.62 11.68 -0.60
N GLU A 203 -39.13 10.51 -0.19
CA GLU A 203 -40.57 10.23 -0.19
C GLU A 203 -41.36 11.17 0.76
N SER A 204 -40.80 11.50 1.92
CA SER A 204 -41.40 12.43 2.89
C SER A 204 -41.41 13.88 2.38
N GLU A 205 -40.35 14.31 1.71
CA GLU A 205 -40.26 15.63 1.08
C GLU A 205 -41.29 15.77 -0.06
N GLU A 206 -41.44 14.75 -0.91
CA GLU A 206 -42.48 14.72 -1.94
C GLU A 206 -43.90 14.77 -1.35
N ALA A 207 -44.15 14.04 -0.26
CA ALA A 207 -45.44 14.05 0.41
C ALA A 207 -45.76 15.45 0.99
N ARG A 208 -44.78 16.10 1.62
CA ARG A 208 -44.90 17.47 2.13
C ARG A 208 -45.15 18.48 1.02
N ALA A 209 -44.50 18.34 -0.13
CA ALA A 209 -44.74 19.21 -1.29
C ALA A 209 -46.20 19.14 -1.76
N LYS A 210 -46.75 17.91 -1.88
CA LYS A 210 -48.17 17.70 -2.24
C LYS A 210 -49.14 18.24 -1.19
N GLU A 211 -48.79 18.15 0.08
CA GLU A 211 -49.62 18.67 1.17
C GLU A 211 -49.64 20.21 1.18
N LEU A 212 -48.48 20.86 0.97
CA LEU A 212 -48.39 22.31 0.82
C LEU A 212 -49.21 22.82 -0.37
N GLU A 213 -49.22 22.10 -1.49
CA GLU A 213 -50.05 22.44 -2.65
C GLU A 213 -51.55 22.39 -2.31
N LYS A 214 -52.00 21.36 -1.59
CA LYS A 214 -53.40 21.26 -1.12
C LYS A 214 -53.79 22.40 -0.18
N ILE A 215 -52.92 22.75 0.78
CA ILE A 215 -53.16 23.85 1.72
C ILE A 215 -53.32 25.17 0.96
N ASN A 216 -52.48 25.41 -0.05
CA ASN A 216 -52.53 26.62 -0.86
C ASN A 216 -53.85 26.71 -1.67
N VAL A 217 -54.30 25.60 -2.27
CA VAL A 217 -55.60 25.55 -2.97
C VAL A 217 -56.77 25.86 -2.02
N LEU A 218 -56.76 25.29 -0.81
CA LEU A 218 -57.79 25.56 0.20
C LEU A 218 -57.76 27.01 0.69
N GLN A 219 -56.57 27.58 0.93
CA GLN A 219 -56.41 28.98 1.31
C GLN A 219 -56.97 29.91 0.23
N LYS A 220 -56.66 29.68 -1.04
CA LYS A 220 -57.19 30.45 -2.16
C LYS A 220 -58.73 30.38 -2.21
N GLY A 221 -59.31 29.19 -2.05
CA GLY A 221 -60.77 29.03 -1.97
C GLY A 221 -61.39 29.75 -0.77
N ALA A 222 -60.71 29.77 0.38
CA ALA A 222 -61.15 30.52 1.55
C ALA A 222 -61.06 32.04 1.34
N GLU A 223 -60.03 32.54 0.64
CA GLU A 223 -59.91 33.95 0.28
C GLU A 223 -61.01 34.40 -0.69
N GLU A 224 -61.32 33.57 -1.70
CA GLU A 224 -62.40 33.83 -2.66
C GLU A 224 -63.78 33.89 -1.98
N THR A 225 -64.09 32.94 -1.09
CA THR A 225 -65.34 32.95 -0.33
C THR A 225 -65.43 34.15 0.61
N ASN A 226 -64.35 34.49 1.31
CA ASN A 226 -64.27 35.68 2.14
C ASN A 226 -64.45 36.97 1.33
N ALA A 227 -63.90 37.05 0.11
CA ALA A 227 -64.07 38.19 -0.78
C ALA A 227 -65.55 38.35 -1.22
N LEU A 228 -66.21 37.25 -1.58
CA LEU A 228 -67.65 37.25 -1.91
C LEU A 228 -68.51 37.72 -0.74
N LEU A 229 -68.23 37.24 0.48
CA LEU A 229 -68.93 37.67 1.69
C LEU A 229 -68.76 39.17 1.94
N ARG A 230 -67.54 39.70 1.84
CA ARG A 230 -67.28 41.15 1.97
C ARG A 230 -68.07 41.97 0.93
N HIS A 231 -68.16 41.48 -0.30
CA HIS A 231 -68.93 42.14 -1.35
C HIS A 231 -70.44 42.14 -1.04
N LEU A 232 -71.01 41.01 -0.61
CA LEU A 232 -72.40 40.92 -0.17
C LEU A 232 -72.73 41.87 0.99
N PHE A 233 -71.86 41.97 1.99
CA PHE A 233 -72.04 42.91 3.10
C PHE A 233 -71.92 44.38 2.67
N SER A 234 -71.17 44.67 1.60
CA SER A 234 -71.07 46.04 1.06
C SER A 234 -72.29 46.50 0.26
N LEU A 235 -73.08 45.56 -0.29
CA LEU A 235 -74.29 45.85 -1.07
C LEU A 235 -75.55 46.08 -0.20
N ASN A 236 -75.53 45.61 1.06
CA ASN A 236 -76.62 45.74 2.02
C ASN A 236 -76.46 46.97 2.96
N LYS A 237 -75.74 47.99 2.50
CA LYS A 237 -75.47 49.23 3.22
C LYS A 237 -75.90 50.41 2.36
#